data_AF-A0A3C0ZXN5-F1
#
_entry.id   AF-A0A3C0ZXN5-F1
#
_cell.length_a   1.000
_cell.length_b   1.000
_cell.length_c   1.000
_cell.angle_alpha   90.00
_cell.angle_beta   90.00
_cell.angle_gamma   90.00
#
_symmetry.space_group_name_H-M   'P 1'
#
loop_
_entity.id
_entity.type
_entity.pdbx_description
1 polymer ?
#
loop_
_entity_poly.entity_id
_entity_poly.type
_entity_poly.pdbx_seq_one_letter_code
_entity_poly.pdbx_strand_id
1 'polypeptide(L)' 'YRDECAKKTEFERTQLVKDKTGLKIEGLEAVNPVNGETIPIFIADYVMMGYGTGAIMAV' A
#
# COMPACT_ATOMS: atom_id res chain seq x y z
N TYR A 1 0.36 13.81 6.28
CA TYR A 1 0.61 12.43 5.79
C TYR A 1 1.91 11.80 6.29
N ARG A 2 3.12 12.26 5.92
CA ARG A 2 4.39 11.64 6.39
C ARG A 2 4.50 11.56 7.93
N ASP A 3 4.12 12.62 8.64
CA ASP A 3 4.14 12.66 10.11
C ASP A 3 3.03 11.83 10.77
N GLU A 4 1.92 11.59 10.06
CA GLU A 4 0.81 10.78 10.59
C GLU A 4 1.12 9.29 10.48
N CYS A 5 1.76 8.88 9.39
CA CYS A 5 2.24 7.51 9.23
C CYS A 5 3.36 7.17 10.22
N ALA A 6 4.25 8.12 10.54
CA ALA A 6 5.34 7.90 11.49
C ALA A 6 4.88 7.78 12.95
N LYS A 7 3.70 8.31 13.29
CA LYS A 7 3.12 8.24 14.64
C LYS A 7 2.37 6.94 14.93
N LYS A 8 2.02 6.16 13.91
CA LYS A 8 1.33 4.87 14.08
C LYS A 8 2.34 3.79 14.44
N THR A 9 2.21 3.21 15.63
CA THR A 9 3.03 2.08 16.08
C THR A 9 2.71 0.81 15.27
N GLU A 10 3.68 -0.11 15.14
CA GLU A 10 3.50 -1.39 14.42
C GLU A 10 2.24 -2.14 14.86
N PHE A 11 1.91 -2.07 16.15
CA PHE A 11 0.71 -2.68 16.75
C PHE A 11 -0.61 -2.06 16.26
N GLU A 12 -0.65 -0.76 15.95
CA GLU A 12 -1.83 -0.10 15.38
C GLU A 12 -2.04 -0.45 13.91
N ARG A 13 -0.98 -0.90 13.21
CA ARG A 13 -1.05 -1.37 11.82
C ARG A 13 -1.58 -2.80 11.70
N THR A 14 -1.55 -3.57 12.79
CA THR A 14 -2.08 -4.94 12.88
C THR A 14 -3.56 -5.00 13.27
N GLN A 15 -4.15 -3.88 13.73
CA GLN A 15 -5.59 -3.82 14.01
C GLN A 15 -6.36 -3.88 12.68
N LEU A 16 -6.98 -5.03 12.45
CA LEU A 16 -7.83 -5.41 11.30
C LEU A 16 -9.05 -4.49 11.03
N VAL A 17 -9.19 -3.36 11.74
CA VAL A 17 -10.37 -2.46 11.69
C VAL A 17 -9.94 -1.00 11.83
N LYS A 18 -9.09 -0.51 10.93
CA LYS A 18 -9.01 0.93 10.64
C LYS A 18 -9.31 1.15 9.17
N ASP A 19 -9.95 2.29 8.86
CA ASP A 19 -10.28 2.72 7.50
C ASP A 19 -9.07 2.47 6.59
N LYS A 20 -9.30 1.75 5.49
CA LYS A 20 -8.25 1.43 4.52
C LYS A 20 -7.81 2.74 3.87
N THR A 21 -6.76 3.36 4.41
CA THR A 21 -6.21 4.58 3.84
C THR A 21 -5.13 4.21 2.82
N GLY A 22 -5.33 4.65 1.59
CA GLY A 22 -4.37 4.50 0.52
C GLY A 22 -4.31 5.79 -0.31
N LEU A 23 -3.11 6.19 -0.71
CA LEU A 23 -2.91 7.27 -1.67
C LEU A 23 -2.47 6.68 -3.00
N LYS A 24 -3.16 7.04 -4.07
CA LYS A 24 -2.70 6.78 -5.43
C LYS A 24 -1.44 7.58 -5.68
N ILE A 25 -0.39 6.94 -6.19
CA ILE A 25 0.79 7.65 -6.68
C ILE A 25 0.45 8.20 -8.06
N GLU A 26 0.37 9.52 -8.19
CA GLU A 26 0.16 10.14 -9.50
C GLU A 26 1.41 9.98 -10.37
N GLY A 27 1.23 9.52 -11.61
CA GLY A 27 2.31 9.30 -12.58
C GLY A 27 3.07 7.97 -12.45
N LEU A 28 2.66 7.09 -11.53
CA LEU A 28 3.25 5.75 -11.41
C LEU A 28 2.18 4.67 -11.65
N GLU A 29 2.36 3.95 -12.74
CA GLU A 29 1.50 2.85 -13.16
C GLU A 29 2.37 1.62 -13.44
N ALA A 30 1.86 0.44 -13.12
CA ALA A 30 2.50 -0.83 -13.45
C ALA A 30 1.72 -1.51 -14.58
N VAL A 31 2.39 -2.33 -15.37
CA VAL A 31 1.73 -3.20 -16.36
C VAL A 31 1.57 -4.58 -15.74
N ASN A 32 0.35 -5.09 -15.69
CA ASN A 32 0.09 -6.46 -15.25
C ASN A 32 0.61 -7.44 -16.31
N PRO A 33 1.59 -8.30 -16.00
CA PRO A 33 2.18 -9.21 -16.99
C PRO A 33 1.23 -10.30 -17.48
N VAL A 34 0.11 -10.53 -16.80
CA VAL A 34 -0.87 -11.57 -17.15
C VAL A 34 -1.77 -11.13 -18.30
N ASN A 35 -2.23 -9.88 -18.29
CA ASN A 35 -3.20 -9.35 -19.26
C ASN A 35 -2.69 -8.12 -20.04
N GLY A 36 -1.52 -7.57 -19.69
CA GLY A 36 -0.94 -6.39 -20.32
C GLY A 36 -1.63 -5.08 -19.96
N GLU A 37 -2.55 -5.08 -18.99
CA GLU A 37 -3.29 -3.88 -18.59
C GLU A 37 -2.47 -3.01 -17.64
N THR A 38 -2.61 -1.70 -17.80
CA THR A 38 -2.01 -0.70 -16.92
C THR A 38 -2.82 -0.60 -15.63
N ILE A 39 -2.18 -0.90 -14.50
CA ILE A 39 -2.74 -0.82 -13.16
C ILE A 39 -2.12 0.35 -12.37
N PRO A 40 -2.94 1.13 -11.65
CA PRO A 40 -2.45 2.22 -10.82
C PRO A 40 -1.75 1.68 -9.55
N ILE A 41 -0.67 2.35 -9.12
CA ILE A 41 0.05 2.01 -7.90
C ILE A 41 -0.47 2.85 -6.72
N PHE A 42 -0.70 2.20 -5.58
CA PHE A 42 -1.14 2.83 -4.34
C PHE A 42 -0.13 2.59 -3.22
N ILE A 43 0.05 3.59 -2.36
CA ILE A 43 0.73 3.44 -1.08
C ILE A 43 -0.35 3.32 -0.02
N ALA A 44 -0.32 2.22 0.74
CA ALA A 44 -1.25 1.99 1.82
C ALA A 44 -0.50 1.55 3.09
N ASP A 45 -1.04 1.92 4.24
CA ASP A 45 -0.42 1.70 5.55
C ASP A 45 -0.48 0.24 6.02
N TYR A 46 -1.35 -0.57 5.41
CA TYR A 46 -1.44 -2.01 5.68
C TYR A 46 -0.38 -2.85 4.95
N VAL A 47 0.39 -2.26 4.03
CA VAL A 47 1.53 -2.93 3.37
C VAL A 47 2.79 -2.75 4.24
N MET A 48 3.30 -3.84 4.80
CA MET A 48 4.45 -3.83 5.72
C MET A 48 5.76 -4.08 4.97
N MET A 49 6.70 -3.12 5.04
CA MET A 49 8.02 -3.24 4.40
C MET A 49 8.89 -4.37 4.99
N GLY A 50 8.64 -4.78 6.23
CA GLY A 50 9.36 -5.87 6.89
C GLY A 50 8.88 -7.27 6.50
N TYR A 51 7.84 -7.40 5.68
CA TYR A 51 7.25 -8.68 5.31
C TYR A 51 7.16 -8.82 3.77
N GLY A 52 7.83 -9.83 3.22
CA GLY A 52 7.92 -10.04 1.77
C GLY A 52 8.77 -8.98 1.07
N THR A 53 8.28 -8.43 -0.04
CA THR A 53 8.94 -7.37 -0.83
C THR A 53 8.49 -5.95 -0.45
N GLY A 54 7.55 -5.83 0.50
CA GLY A 54 6.90 -4.54 0.80
C GLY A 54 5.93 -4.08 -0.30
N ALA A 55 5.54 -4.97 -1.23
CA ALA A 55 4.54 -4.72 -2.25
C ALA A 55 3.61 -5.92 -2.41
N ILE A 56 2.33 -5.66 -2.67
CA ILE A 56 1.31 -6.69 -2.92
C ILE A 56 0.51 -6.33 -4.17
N MET A 57 0.05 -7.35 -4.90
CA MET A 57 -0.97 -7.17 -5.92
C MET A 57 -2.33 -7.20 -5.22
N ALA A 58 -3.06 -6.08 -5.27
CA ALA A 58 -4.45 -6.05 -4.82
C ALA A 58 -5.32 -6.76 -5.87
N VAL A 59 -6.11 -7.74 -5.42
CA VAL A 59 -7.10 -8.48 -6.24
C VAL A 59 -8.49 -7.92 -5.96
#